data_AF-A0A147EYK1-F1
#
_entry.id   AF-A0A147EYK1-F1
#
_cell.length_a   1.000
_cell.length_b   1.000
_cell.length_c   1.000
_cell.angle_alpha   90.00
_cell.angle_beta   90.00
_cell.angle_gamma   90.00
#
_symmetry.space_group_name_H-M   'P 1'
#
loop_
_entity.id
_entity.type
_entity.pdbx_description
1 polymer ?
#
loop_
_entity_poly.entity_id
_entity_poly.type
_entity_poly.pdbx_seq_one_letter_code
_entity_poly.pdbx_strand_id
1 'polypeptide(L)'
;MTTTRRLTAIDKERIEALRAEGVPASWIAEDLRVHTHTVQSMTPANPEEVAAWRSDFQHIRKDPELFALHCEFAPARRGRA
;
A
#
# COMPACT_ATOMS: atom_id res chain seq x y z
N MET A 1 10.65 1.55 -13.75
CA MET A 1 9.96 0.78 -14.81
C MET A 1 9.39 -0.47 -14.16
N THR A 2 8.10 -0.50 -13.87
CA THR A 2 7.45 -1.67 -13.26
C THR A 2 7.03 -2.61 -14.38
N THR A 3 7.74 -3.73 -14.49
CA THR A 3 7.44 -4.81 -15.44
C THR A 3 6.04 -5.35 -15.17
N THR A 4 5.17 -5.34 -16.18
CA THR A 4 3.81 -5.90 -16.12
C THR A 4 3.88 -7.43 -15.99
N ARG A 5 4.15 -7.93 -14.78
CA ARG A 5 4.05 -9.35 -14.43
C ARG A 5 2.58 -9.75 -14.42
N ARG A 6 2.23 -10.88 -15.06
CA ARG A 6 0.89 -11.47 -14.96
C ARG A 6 0.70 -11.99 -13.53
N LEU A 7 -0.35 -11.52 -12.86
CA LEU A 7 -0.78 -12.01 -11.55
C LEU A 7 -1.27 -13.45 -11.66
N THR A 8 -0.68 -14.34 -10.86
CA THR A 8 -1.17 -15.71 -10.69
C THR A 8 -2.35 -15.76 -9.73
N ALA A 9 -3.11 -16.86 -9.70
CA ALA A 9 -4.21 -17.03 -8.73
C ALA A 9 -3.74 -16.88 -7.27
N ILE A 10 -2.53 -17.38 -6.96
CA ILE A 10 -1.89 -17.26 -5.65
C ILE A 10 -1.62 -15.78 -5.31
N ASP A 11 -1.15 -14.99 -6.27
CA ASP A 11 -0.93 -13.56 -6.05
C ASP A 11 -2.26 -12.84 -5.76
N LYS A 12 -3.39 -13.30 -6.31
CA LYS A 12 -4.72 -12.72 -6.06
C LYS A 12 -5.23 -13.04 -4.66
N GLU A 13 -5.16 -14.31 -4.24
CA GLU A 13 -5.52 -14.72 -2.88
C GLU A 13 -4.68 -13.97 -1.84
N ARG A 14 -3.39 -13.77 -2.13
CA ARG A 14 -2.48 -13.02 -1.26
C ARG A 14 -2.85 -11.53 -1.19
N ILE A 15 -3.26 -10.91 -2.31
CA ILE A 15 -3.81 -9.54 -2.31
C ILE A 15 -5.04 -9.49 -1.41
N GLU A 16 -6.00 -10.39 -1.58
CA GLU A 16 -7.24 -10.38 -0.81
C GLU A 16 -7.00 -10.57 0.69
N ALA A 17 -6.13 -11.51 1.07
CA ALA A 17 -5.75 -11.74 2.47
C ALA A 17 -5.11 -10.50 3.10
N LEU A 18 -4.09 -9.92 2.46
CA LEU A 18 -3.40 -8.74 2.97
C LEU A 18 -4.34 -7.52 3.05
N ARG A 19 -5.31 -7.41 2.13
CA ARG A 19 -6.34 -6.37 2.21
C ARG A 19 -7.31 -6.59 3.37
N ALA A 20 -7.70 -7.83 3.64
CA ALA A 20 -8.54 -8.18 4.80
C ALA A 20 -7.82 -7.92 6.13
N GLU A 21 -6.50 -8.03 6.16
CA GLU A 21 -5.65 -7.64 7.30
C GLU A 21 -5.45 -6.12 7.42
N GLY A 22 -6.03 -5.32 6.52
CA GLY A 22 -5.94 -3.85 6.54
C GLY A 22 -4.65 -3.29 5.94
N VAL A 23 -3.86 -4.11 5.24
CA VAL A 23 -2.59 -3.64 4.65
C VAL A 23 -2.86 -2.65 3.51
N PRO A 24 -2.15 -1.51 3.46
CA PRO A 24 -2.28 -0.54 2.38
C PRO A 24 -1.94 -1.12 1.01
N ALA A 25 -2.73 -0.78 0.00
CA ALA A 25 -2.54 -1.25 -1.38
C ALA A 25 -1.16 -0.92 -1.97
N SER A 26 -0.50 0.15 -1.49
CA SER A 26 0.86 0.50 -1.88
C SER A 26 1.88 -0.56 -1.46
N TRP A 27 1.79 -1.05 -0.22
CA TRP A 27 2.71 -2.06 0.32
C TRP A 27 2.52 -3.42 -0.35
N ILE A 28 1.26 -3.81 -0.58
CA ILE A 28 0.93 -5.05 -1.30
C ILE A 28 1.46 -4.99 -2.74
N ALA A 29 1.34 -3.82 -3.39
CA ALA A 29 1.87 -3.64 -4.73
C ALA A 29 3.39 -3.73 -4.78
N GLU A 30 4.08 -3.27 -3.74
CA GLU A 30 5.54 -3.39 -3.62
C GLU A 30 5.99 -4.83 -3.39
N ASP A 31 5.35 -5.56 -2.46
CA ASP A 31 5.64 -6.98 -2.16
C ASP A 31 5.52 -7.84 -3.43
N LEU A 32 4.43 -7.64 -4.19
CA LEU A 32 4.14 -8.41 -5.40
C LEU A 32 4.80 -7.85 -6.66
N ARG A 33 5.50 -6.72 -6.55
CA ARG A 33 6.10 -5.96 -7.67
C ARG A 33 5.11 -5.63 -8.78
N VAL A 34 3.89 -5.23 -8.41
CA VAL A 34 2.83 -4.78 -9.34
C VAL A 34 2.54 -3.29 -9.17
N HIS A 35 1.68 -2.73 -10.01
CA HIS A 35 1.20 -1.37 -9.84
C HIS A 35 0.14 -1.29 -8.74
N THR A 36 0.16 -0.23 -7.93
CA THR A 36 -0.86 0.03 -6.90
C THR A 36 -2.28 0.07 -7.48
N HIS A 37 -2.43 0.60 -8.70
CA HIS A 37 -3.69 0.58 -9.42
C HIS A 37 -4.20 -0.85 -9.66
N THR A 38 -3.31 -1.82 -9.91
CA THR A 38 -3.68 -3.23 -10.08
C THR A 38 -4.32 -3.78 -8.81
N VAL A 39 -3.71 -3.52 -7.64
CA VAL A 39 -4.26 -3.93 -6.34
C VAL A 39 -5.62 -3.25 -6.07
N GLN A 40 -5.71 -1.95 -6.31
CA GLN A 40 -6.95 -1.17 -6.13
C GLN A 40 -8.10 -1.62 -7.03
N SER A 41 -7.79 -2.04 -8.27
CA SER A 41 -8.79 -2.53 -9.22
C SER A 41 -9.34 -3.92 -8.87
N MET A 42 -8.60 -4.70 -8.09
CA MET A 42 -8.99 -6.06 -7.72
C MET A 42 -9.82 -6.09 -6.43
N THR A 43 -9.39 -5.32 -5.44
CA THR A 43 -10.08 -5.23 -4.16
C THR A 43 -10.29 -3.76 -3.83
N PRO A 44 -11.47 -3.19 -4.16
CA PRO A 44 -11.75 -1.81 -3.82
C PRO A 44 -11.57 -1.61 -2.32
N ALA A 45 -10.93 -0.51 -1.93
CA ALA A 45 -10.76 -0.21 -0.53
C ALA A 45 -12.12 0.02 0.13
N ASN A 46 -12.31 -0.55 1.33
CA ASN A 46 -13.45 -0.17 2.14
C ASN A 46 -13.33 1.34 2.44
N PRO A 47 -14.30 2.16 2.02
CA PRO A 47 -14.25 3.61 2.25
C PRO A 47 -14.11 3.97 3.74
N GLU A 48 -14.63 3.15 4.65
CA GLU A 48 -14.51 3.36 6.10
C GLU A 48 -13.07 3.18 6.59
N GLU A 49 -12.39 2.12 6.14
CA GLU A 49 -10.97 1.88 6.48
C GLU A 49 -10.05 2.97 5.91
N VAL A 50 -10.36 3.45 4.69
CA VAL A 50 -9.61 4.57 4.09
C VAL A 50 -9.81 5.85 4.89
N ALA A 51 -11.03 6.11 5.37
CA ALA A 51 -11.32 7.26 6.20
C ALA A 51 -10.61 7.16 7.56
N ALA A 52 -10.65 5.99 8.20
CA ALA A 52 -9.95 5.71 9.46
C ALA A 52 -8.44 5.91 9.30
N TRP A 53 -7.82 5.27 8.30
CA TRP A 53 -6.40 5.44 8.02
C TRP A 53 -6.02 6.91 7.75
N ARG A 54 -6.84 7.66 7.02
CA ARG A 54 -6.59 9.10 6.78
C ARG A 54 -6.60 9.91 8.07
N SER A 55 -7.46 9.56 9.02
CA SER A 55 -7.49 10.19 10.33
C SER A 55 -6.22 9.89 11.12
N ASP A 56 -5.84 8.61 11.20
CA ASP A 56 -4.64 8.17 11.93
C ASP A 56 -3.36 8.74 11.30
N PHE A 57 -3.29 8.76 9.98
CA PHE A 57 -2.16 9.31 9.26
C PHE A 57 -1.96 10.81 9.51
N GLN A 58 -3.02 11.58 9.81
CA GLN A 58 -2.84 12.97 10.25
C GLN A 58 -2.10 13.09 11.59
N HIS A 59 -2.23 12.09 12.47
CA HIS A 59 -1.54 12.05 13.75
C HIS A 59 -0.08 11.65 13.52
N ILE A 60 0.15 10.59 12.73
CA ILE A 60 1.48 10.16 12.30
C ILE A 60 2.25 11.29 11.63
N ARG A 61 1.61 12.06 10.73
CA ARG A 61 2.26 13.17 10.02
C ARG A 61 2.61 14.36 10.91
N LYS A 62 1.90 14.55 12.03
CA LYS A 62 2.16 15.62 13.01
C LYS A 62 3.25 15.24 14.00
N ASP A 63 3.56 13.95 14.13
CA ASP A 63 4.60 13.41 14.98
C ASP A 63 5.89 13.18 14.17
N PRO A 64 6.99 13.89 14.45
CA PRO A 64 8.23 13.77 13.70
C PRO A 64 8.86 12.37 13.75
N GLU A 65 8.76 11.66 14.88
CA GLU A 65 9.37 10.34 15.06
C GLU A 65 8.55 9.28 14.32
N LEU A 66 7.22 9.32 14.46
CA LEU A 66 6.34 8.40 13.72
C LEU A 66 6.40 8.64 12.22
N PHE A 67 6.53 9.89 11.79
CA PHE A 67 6.68 10.22 10.37
C PHE A 67 8.03 9.76 9.80
N ALA A 68 9.12 9.91 10.57
CA ALA A 68 10.43 9.39 10.18
C ALA A 68 10.42 7.87 10.05
N LEU A 69 9.81 7.17 11.01
CA LEU A 69 9.64 5.72 10.98
C LEU A 69 8.79 5.29 9.77
N HIS A 70 7.70 6.01 9.49
CA HIS A 70 6.89 5.78 8.29
C HIS A 70 7.73 5.93 7.01
N CYS A 71 8.60 6.95 6.93
CA CYS A 71 9.49 7.15 5.78
C CYS A 71 10.58 6.08 5.66
N GLU A 72 11.02 5.46 6.77
CA GLU A 72 11.98 4.36 6.76
C GLU A 72 11.37 3.07 6.17
N PHE A 73 10.15 2.73 6.59
CA PHE A 73 9.44 1.53 6.10
C PHE A 73 8.73 1.72 4.76
N ALA A 74 8.36 2.95 4.42
CA ALA A 74 7.77 3.32 3.14
C ALA A 74 8.62 4.41 2.47
N PRO A 75 9.85 4.10 2.02
CA PRO A 75 10.72 5.08 1.41
C PRO A 75 10.01 5.67 0.20
N ALA A 76 9.79 7.00 0.23
CA ALA A 76 9.27 7.72 -0.91
C ALA A 76 10.10 7.33 -2.12
N ARG A 77 9.45 6.80 -3.18
CA ARG A 77 10.10 6.46 -4.44
C ARG A 77 11.11 7.56 -4.76
N ARG A 78 12.41 7.27 -4.65
CA ARG A 78 13.47 8.08 -5.26
C ARG A 78 13.25 8.00 -6.77
N GLY A 79 12.31 8.79 -7.27
CA GLY A 79 12.16 9.09 -8.66
C GLY A 79 13.22 10.12 -9.02
N ARG A 80 14.29 9.63 -9.65
CA ARG A 80 15.22 10.37 -10.53
C ARG A 80 15.90 11.62 -9.94
N ALA A 81 17.18 11.46 -9.59
CA ALA A 81 18.17 12.45 -10.02
C ALA A 81 18.31 12.40 -11.55
#